data_AF-A0A7T2GL95-F1
#
_entry.id   AF-A0A7T2GL95-F1
#
_cell.length_a   1.000
_cell.length_b   1.000
_cell.length_c   1.000
_cell.angle_alpha   90.00
_cell.angle_beta   90.00
_cell.angle_gamma   90.00
#
_symmetry.space_group_name_H-M   'P 1'
#
loop_
_entity.id
_entity.type
_entity.pdbx_description
1 polymer ?
#
loop_
_entity_poly.entity_id
_entity_poly.type
_entity_poly.pdbx_seq_one_letter_code
_entity_poly.pdbx_strand_id
1 'polypeptide(L)'
;MSGSKQIGIDVDVHRLIEQNRLSFSESENDILRRLLIAAPASGGDGDTAAGKRRRSPARIGGRVRGNWAVVFGNERIPATNLKNAYYVFLRRLAEHDPDFLPRFGAEQSHSRRYVAQVAEHLYGNSPHLARTFACTLVDGWYYDSNLSADQVAKRARVAARLCGLHYGLDVKIVDNFREI
;
A
#
# COMPACT_ATOMS: atom_id res chain seq x y z
N MET A 1 29.81 -20.26 -13.74
CA MET A 1 30.11 -19.27 -12.69
C MET A 1 28.84 -18.49 -12.41
N SER A 2 28.08 -18.85 -11.36
CA SER A 2 26.88 -18.08 -10.98
C SER A 2 27.33 -16.87 -10.16
N GLY A 3 27.41 -15.70 -10.79
CA GLY A 3 27.66 -14.45 -10.09
C GLY A 3 26.45 -14.06 -9.23
N SER A 4 26.69 -13.70 -7.96
CA SER A 4 25.67 -13.13 -7.10
C SER A 4 25.30 -11.73 -7.58
N LYS A 5 24.00 -11.43 -7.69
CA LYS A 5 23.49 -10.08 -7.93
C LYS A 5 23.33 -9.35 -6.60
N GLN A 6 23.70 -8.08 -6.56
CA GLN A 6 23.48 -7.22 -5.39
C GLN A 6 22.10 -6.57 -5.47
N ILE A 7 21.41 -6.48 -4.33
CA ILE A 7 20.14 -5.77 -4.18
C ILE A 7 20.26 -4.77 -3.03
N GLY A 8 19.72 -3.56 -3.22
CA GLY A 8 19.59 -2.59 -2.13
C GLY A 8 18.34 -2.91 -1.31
N ILE A 9 18.50 -3.06 0.01
CA ILE A 9 17.40 -3.23 0.95
C ILE A 9 17.53 -2.21 2.08
N ASP A 10 16.42 -1.82 2.68
CA ASP A 10 16.46 -0.94 3.85
C ASP A 10 16.94 -1.69 5.11
N VAL A 11 17.39 -0.93 6.10
CA VAL A 11 17.98 -1.44 7.35
C VAL A 11 17.00 -2.31 8.14
N ASP A 12 15.69 -2.05 8.06
CA ASP A 12 14.68 -2.86 8.75
C ASP A 12 14.57 -4.25 8.11
N VAL A 13 14.55 -4.32 6.77
CA VAL A 13 14.52 -5.58 6.02
C VAL A 13 15.76 -6.41 6.31
N HIS A 14 16.94 -5.78 6.28
CA HIS A 14 18.19 -6.46 6.64
C HIS A 14 18.13 -7.03 8.07
N ARG A 15 17.63 -6.26 9.04
CA ARG A 15 17.45 -6.73 10.42
C ARG A 15 16.49 -7.92 10.52
N LEU A 16 15.40 -7.94 9.76
CA LEU A 16 14.44 -9.05 9.74
C LEU A 16 15.04 -10.32 9.14
N ILE A 17 15.86 -10.21 8.10
CA ILE A 17 16.61 -11.34 7.53
C ILE A 17 17.55 -11.91 8.61
N GLU A 18 18.34 -11.06 9.25
CA GLU A 18 19.31 -11.48 10.27
C GLU A 18 18.67 -12.09 11.53
N GLN A 19 17.48 -11.64 11.94
CA GLN A 19 16.75 -12.26 13.07
C GLN A 19 16.33 -13.71 12.82
N ASN A 20 16.23 -14.12 11.55
CA ASN A 20 15.86 -15.47 11.18
C ASN A 20 17.08 -16.38 10.96
N ARG A 21 18.29 -15.89 11.22
CA ARG A 21 19.53 -16.67 11.13
C ARG A 21 19.54 -17.81 12.15
N LEU A 22 19.71 -19.03 11.66
CA LEU A 22 19.79 -20.23 12.50
C LEU A 22 21.24 -20.57 12.85
N SER A 23 22.21 -20.13 12.02
CA SER A 23 23.64 -20.34 12.29
C SER A 23 24.50 -19.20 11.74
N PHE A 24 25.69 -19.03 12.33
CA PHE A 24 26.65 -18.02 11.89
C PHE A 24 27.21 -18.25 10.48
N SER A 25 27.12 -19.48 9.95
CA SER A 25 27.58 -19.84 8.61
C SER A 25 26.50 -19.74 7.52
N GLU A 26 25.25 -19.45 7.88
CA GLU A 26 24.14 -19.34 6.93
C GLU A 26 24.30 -18.07 6.06
N SER A 27 24.09 -18.13 4.74
CA SER A 27 24.08 -16.88 3.95
C SER A 27 22.69 -16.21 4.02
N GLU A 28 22.62 -14.90 3.77
CA GLU A 28 21.34 -14.18 3.67
C GLU A 28 20.42 -14.80 2.59
N ASN A 29 21.00 -15.29 1.50
CA ASN A 29 20.27 -15.99 0.45
C ASN A 29 19.68 -17.32 0.93
N ASP A 30 20.35 -18.04 1.84
CA ASP A 30 19.84 -19.29 2.39
C ASP A 30 18.69 -19.03 3.35
N ILE A 31 18.81 -17.97 4.17
CA ILE A 31 17.72 -17.47 5.01
C ILE A 31 16.50 -17.13 4.14
N LEU A 32 16.71 -16.33 3.09
CA LEU A 32 15.63 -15.90 2.18
C LEU A 32 14.98 -17.08 1.46
N ARG A 33 15.76 -18.04 0.93
CA ARG A 33 15.21 -19.25 0.30
C ARG A 33 14.36 -20.03 1.29
N ARG A 34 14.83 -20.23 2.51
CA ARG A 34 14.06 -20.93 3.54
C ARG A 34 12.77 -20.19 3.85
N LEU A 35 12.81 -18.88 4.07
CA LEU A 35 11.60 -18.11 4.40
C LEU A 35 10.59 -18.06 3.24
N LEU A 36 11.06 -17.98 2.00
CA LEU A 36 10.20 -17.88 0.82
C LEU A 36 9.68 -19.25 0.35
N ILE A 37 10.44 -20.33 0.57
CA ILE A 37 10.05 -21.71 0.22
C ILE A 37 9.20 -22.35 1.34
N ALA A 38 9.52 -22.07 2.61
CA ALA A 38 8.77 -22.58 3.76
C ALA A 38 7.48 -21.79 4.05
N ALA A 39 7.14 -20.81 3.23
CA ALA A 39 5.81 -20.21 3.23
C ALA A 39 4.89 -21.09 2.34
N PRO A 40 4.08 -22.02 2.90
CA PRO A 40 3.03 -22.64 2.12
C PRO A 40 2.01 -21.58 1.70
N ALA A 41 1.50 -21.75 0.48
CA ALA A 41 0.27 -21.11 0.05
C ALA A 41 -0.83 -21.34 1.11
N SER A 42 -1.58 -20.27 1.39
CA SER A 42 -2.61 -20.13 2.43
C SER A 42 -3.53 -21.35 2.70
N GLY A 43 -3.90 -21.57 3.98
CA GLY A 43 -5.21 -22.14 4.36
C GLY A 43 -5.21 -23.26 5.42
N GLY A 44 -6.10 -23.15 6.41
CA GLY A 44 -6.73 -24.29 7.09
C GLY A 44 -6.43 -24.54 8.58
N ASP A 45 -7.50 -24.49 9.37
CA ASP A 45 -7.69 -24.80 10.80
C ASP A 45 -6.96 -26.02 11.40
N GLY A 46 -6.76 -26.00 12.73
CA GLY A 46 -6.50 -27.21 13.53
C GLY A 46 -5.92 -26.97 14.93
N ASP A 47 -6.79 -26.98 15.93
CA ASP A 47 -6.54 -26.89 17.38
C ASP A 47 -5.90 -28.16 17.98
N THR A 48 -4.87 -28.04 18.84
CA THR A 48 -4.83 -28.70 20.18
C THR A 48 -3.63 -28.31 21.06
N ALA A 49 -3.97 -27.71 22.20
CA ALA A 49 -3.45 -27.88 23.57
C ALA A 49 -1.97 -28.19 23.90
N ALA A 50 -1.41 -27.28 24.72
CA ALA A 50 -0.79 -27.51 26.06
C ALA A 50 0.67 -27.05 26.25
N GLY A 51 0.84 -26.04 27.12
CA GLY A 51 1.95 -26.03 28.09
C GLY A 51 2.94 -24.85 28.10
N LYS A 52 2.66 -23.87 28.97
CA LYS A 52 3.63 -23.13 29.82
C LYS A 52 4.70 -22.24 29.15
N ARG A 53 4.42 -20.94 29.09
CA ARG A 53 4.86 -19.91 30.08
C ARG A 53 4.58 -18.52 29.52
N ARG A 54 3.76 -17.76 30.27
CA ARG A 54 3.53 -16.32 30.08
C ARG A 54 4.86 -15.58 30.11
N ARG A 55 5.41 -15.23 28.95
CA ARG A 55 6.23 -14.03 28.80
C ARG A 55 5.31 -12.97 28.22
N SER A 56 4.85 -12.06 29.08
CA SER A 56 4.26 -10.81 28.62
C SER A 56 5.26 -10.17 27.66
N PRO A 57 4.95 -9.98 26.37
CA PRO A 57 5.88 -9.29 25.50
C PRO A 57 5.90 -7.83 25.98
N ALA A 58 7.11 -7.35 26.24
CA ALA A 58 7.37 -5.94 26.42
C ALA A 58 6.67 -5.19 25.28
N ARG A 59 5.82 -4.21 25.62
CA ARG A 59 5.22 -3.28 24.65
C ARG A 59 6.35 -2.44 24.06
N ILE A 60 7.02 -2.97 23.06
CA ILE A 60 7.82 -2.16 22.14
C ILE A 60 6.87 -1.83 21.01
N GLY A 61 6.40 -0.58 21.01
CA GLY A 61 5.53 -0.01 19.99
C GLY A 61 6.24 0.10 18.64
N GLY A 62 6.60 -1.03 18.05
CA GLY A 62 6.84 -1.11 16.62
C GLY A 62 5.53 -0.73 15.95
N ARG A 63 5.51 0.40 15.22
CA ARG A 63 4.41 0.69 14.32
C ARG A 63 4.24 -0.53 13.44
N VAL A 64 3.17 -1.30 13.66
CA VAL A 64 2.73 -2.34 12.74
C VAL A 64 2.56 -1.61 11.41
N ARG A 65 3.47 -1.84 10.46
CA ARG A 65 3.31 -1.32 9.10
C ARG A 65 1.98 -1.90 8.64
N GLY A 66 0.97 -1.05 8.46
CA GLY A 66 -0.37 -1.49 8.08
C GLY A 66 -0.30 -2.45 6.89
N ASN A 67 -1.02 -3.56 6.95
CA ASN A 67 -1.14 -4.46 5.79
C ASN A 67 -2.13 -3.85 4.81
N TRP A 68 -1.63 -2.90 4.02
CA TRP A 68 -2.42 -2.14 3.06
C TRP A 68 -2.73 -2.99 1.83
N ALA A 69 -3.97 -2.91 1.35
CA ALA A 69 -4.34 -3.50 0.08
C ALA A 69 -5.47 -2.72 -0.59
N VAL A 70 -5.58 -2.89 -1.90
CA VAL A 70 -6.75 -2.50 -2.68
C VAL A 70 -7.52 -3.77 -3.03
N VAL A 71 -8.81 -3.79 -2.73
CA VAL A 71 -9.73 -4.82 -3.20
C VAL A 71 -10.50 -4.25 -4.37
N PHE A 72 -10.50 -4.94 -5.51
CA PHE A 72 -11.23 -4.57 -6.72
C PHE A 72 -11.94 -5.82 -7.25
N GLY A 73 -13.26 -5.89 -7.10
CA GLY A 73 -14.02 -7.12 -7.27
C GLY A 73 -13.48 -8.23 -6.35
N ASN A 74 -13.04 -9.34 -6.95
CA ASN A 74 -12.48 -10.49 -6.23
C ASN A 74 -10.95 -10.44 -6.10
N GLU A 75 -10.30 -9.41 -6.64
CA GLU A 75 -8.84 -9.29 -6.63
C GLU A 75 -8.39 -8.46 -5.42
N ARG A 76 -7.38 -8.97 -4.71
CA ARG A 76 -6.70 -8.24 -3.63
C ARG A 76 -5.28 -7.90 -4.04
N ILE A 77 -4.99 -6.61 -4.17
CA ILE A 77 -3.71 -6.09 -4.62
C ILE A 77 -2.95 -5.53 -3.42
N PRO A 78 -1.81 -6.12 -3.03
CA PRO A 78 -1.06 -5.67 -1.87
C PRO A 78 -0.42 -4.30 -2.14
N ALA A 79 -0.33 -3.48 -1.09
CA ALA A 79 0.33 -2.19 -1.11
C ALA A 79 1.22 -2.01 0.13
N THR A 80 2.32 -1.29 -0.01
CA THR A 80 3.33 -1.16 1.04
C THR A 80 3.01 -0.11 2.10
N ASN A 81 2.12 0.84 1.78
CA ASN A 81 1.64 1.89 2.66
C ASN A 81 0.37 2.53 2.06
N LEU A 82 -0.28 3.43 2.82
CA LEU A 82 -1.47 4.16 2.37
C LEU A 82 -1.26 4.92 1.04
N LYS A 83 -0.13 5.60 0.87
CA LYS A 83 0.18 6.35 -0.36
C LYS A 83 0.21 5.44 -1.58
N ASN A 84 0.85 4.28 -1.44
CA ASN A 84 0.93 3.27 -2.49
C ASN A 84 -0.45 2.63 -2.75
N ALA A 85 -1.22 2.34 -1.69
CA ALA A 85 -2.58 1.80 -1.83
C ALA A 85 -3.48 2.78 -2.60
N TYR A 86 -3.38 4.08 -2.29
CA TYR A 86 -4.12 5.10 -3.00
C TYR A 86 -3.68 5.22 -4.47
N TYR A 87 -2.39 5.16 -4.76
CA TYR A 87 -1.88 5.10 -6.15
C TYR A 87 -2.44 3.90 -6.91
N VAL A 88 -2.32 2.69 -6.36
CA VAL A 88 -2.84 1.46 -6.98
C VAL A 88 -4.34 1.57 -7.22
N PHE A 89 -5.08 2.10 -6.26
CA PHE A 89 -6.53 2.31 -6.36
C PHE A 89 -6.87 3.24 -7.54
N LEU A 90 -6.24 4.41 -7.62
CA LEU A 90 -6.48 5.36 -8.72
C LEU A 90 -6.07 4.77 -10.08
N ARG A 91 -4.94 4.07 -10.13
CA ARG A 91 -4.47 3.42 -11.35
C ARG A 91 -5.47 2.37 -11.83
N ARG A 92 -5.97 1.53 -10.93
CA ARG A 92 -6.96 0.50 -11.29
C ARG A 92 -8.27 1.08 -11.79
N LEU A 93 -8.72 2.20 -11.23
CA LEU A 93 -9.90 2.90 -11.76
C LEU A 93 -9.65 3.49 -13.15
N ALA A 94 -8.47 4.06 -13.40
CA ALA A 94 -8.11 4.57 -14.73
C ALA A 94 -7.97 3.45 -15.78
N GLU A 95 -7.47 2.27 -15.37
CA GLU A 95 -7.43 1.07 -16.22
C GLU A 95 -8.84 0.54 -16.53
N HIS A 96 -9.76 0.64 -15.57
CA HIS A 96 -11.15 0.18 -15.73
C HIS A 96 -12.01 1.14 -16.58
N ASP A 97 -11.77 2.44 -16.45
CA ASP A 97 -12.58 3.51 -17.05
C ASP A 97 -11.64 4.61 -17.57
N PRO A 98 -11.34 4.63 -18.89
CA PRO A 98 -10.40 5.60 -19.47
C PRO A 98 -10.80 7.08 -19.28
N ASP A 99 -12.09 7.36 -19.13
CA ASP A 99 -12.63 8.71 -18.92
C ASP A 99 -12.71 9.11 -17.44
N PHE A 100 -12.22 8.25 -16.53
CA PHE A 100 -12.21 8.49 -15.09
C PHE A 100 -11.38 9.71 -14.71
N LEU A 101 -10.12 9.79 -15.15
CA LEU A 101 -9.18 10.82 -14.69
C LEU A 101 -9.62 12.25 -15.04
N PRO A 102 -10.13 12.53 -16.26
CA PRO A 102 -10.72 13.83 -16.57
C PRO A 102 -11.87 14.22 -15.61
N ARG A 103 -12.79 13.29 -15.33
CA ARG A 103 -13.91 13.55 -14.42
C ARG A 103 -13.45 13.72 -12.98
N PHE A 104 -12.50 12.90 -12.54
CA PHE A 104 -11.93 13.00 -11.19
C PHE A 104 -11.07 14.25 -11.00
N GLY A 105 -10.44 14.76 -12.06
CA GLY A 105 -9.70 16.02 -12.03
C GLY A 105 -10.58 17.26 -11.93
N ALA A 106 -11.87 17.15 -12.26
CA ALA A 106 -12.86 18.19 -12.02
C ALA A 106 -13.31 18.25 -10.54
N GLU A 107 -13.07 17.18 -9.78
CA GLU A 107 -13.38 17.12 -8.35
C GLU A 107 -12.27 17.75 -7.49
N GLN A 108 -12.68 18.37 -6.38
CA GLN A 108 -11.77 18.99 -5.44
C GLN A 108 -12.30 18.97 -4.01
N SER A 109 -11.39 19.02 -3.04
CA SER A 109 -11.70 19.33 -1.66
C SER A 109 -11.22 20.73 -1.34
N HIS A 110 -12.14 21.63 -0.99
CA HIS A 110 -11.90 23.02 -0.63
C HIS A 110 -10.93 23.76 -1.57
N SER A 111 -9.61 23.67 -1.35
CA SER A 111 -8.56 24.32 -2.12
C SER A 111 -7.65 23.38 -2.94
N ARG A 112 -7.93 22.08 -2.94
CA ARG A 112 -7.08 21.06 -3.60
C ARG A 112 -7.86 20.17 -4.55
N ARG A 113 -7.40 20.07 -5.80
CA ARG A 113 -7.89 19.06 -6.74
C ARG A 113 -7.42 17.66 -6.32
N TYR A 114 -8.18 16.64 -6.70
CA TYR A 114 -7.80 15.27 -6.38
C TYR A 114 -6.70 14.75 -7.28
N VAL A 115 -6.81 15.02 -8.58
CA VAL A 115 -5.79 14.76 -9.61
C VAL A 115 -5.68 15.95 -10.56
N ALA A 116 -4.55 16.09 -11.25
CA ALA A 116 -4.35 17.11 -12.28
C ALA A 116 -3.27 16.69 -13.29
N GLN A 117 -3.33 17.16 -14.54
CA GLN A 117 -2.27 16.95 -15.54
C GLN A 117 -1.02 17.82 -15.32
N VAL A 118 -1.15 18.86 -14.50
CA VAL A 118 -0.05 19.74 -14.09
C VAL A 118 0.04 19.69 -12.57
N ALA A 119 1.20 19.33 -12.03
CA ALA A 119 1.38 19.07 -10.60
C ALA A 119 0.98 20.28 -9.73
N GLU A 120 1.30 21.48 -10.16
CA GLU A 120 0.97 22.75 -9.50
C GLU A 120 -0.54 22.96 -9.35
N HIS A 121 -1.32 22.47 -10.31
CA HIS A 121 -2.77 22.62 -10.29
C HIS A 121 -3.48 21.75 -9.24
N LEU A 122 -2.76 20.82 -8.59
CA LEU A 122 -3.28 20.11 -7.42
C LEU A 122 -3.55 21.06 -6.24
N TYR A 123 -2.77 22.14 -6.11
CA TYR A 123 -2.78 23.03 -4.96
C TYR A 123 -3.09 24.47 -5.38
N GLY A 124 -4.37 24.80 -5.57
CA GLY A 124 -4.78 26.10 -6.12
C GLY A 124 -4.20 27.31 -5.37
N ASN A 125 -4.28 27.29 -4.03
CA ASN A 125 -3.78 28.40 -3.20
C ASN A 125 -2.30 28.24 -2.79
N SER A 126 -1.66 27.12 -3.10
CA SER A 126 -0.29 26.84 -2.65
C SER A 126 0.49 25.98 -3.66
N PRO A 127 0.72 26.46 -4.90
CA PRO A 127 1.34 25.66 -5.97
C PRO A 127 2.72 25.10 -5.61
N HIS A 128 3.48 25.79 -4.75
CA HIS A 128 4.81 25.37 -4.29
C HIS A 128 4.81 24.01 -3.58
N LEU A 129 3.67 23.58 -3.00
CA LEU A 129 3.53 22.28 -2.35
C LEU A 129 3.65 21.10 -3.34
N ALA A 130 3.41 21.34 -4.63
CA ALA A 130 3.53 20.33 -5.67
C ALA A 130 4.93 19.73 -5.74
N ARG A 131 5.98 20.52 -5.47
CA ARG A 131 7.38 20.08 -5.50
C ARG A 131 7.67 18.93 -4.53
N THR A 132 6.94 18.88 -3.42
CA THR A 132 7.17 17.89 -2.35
C THR A 132 6.11 16.80 -2.36
N PHE A 133 4.86 17.14 -2.64
CA PHE A 133 3.72 16.27 -2.35
C PHE A 133 2.98 15.78 -3.59
N ALA A 134 3.22 16.36 -4.76
CA ALA A 134 2.68 15.81 -6.00
C ALA A 134 3.43 14.53 -6.37
N CYS A 135 2.71 13.52 -6.81
CA CYS A 135 3.28 12.28 -7.32
C CYS A 135 2.67 11.96 -8.68
N THR A 136 3.47 11.42 -9.57
CA THR A 136 3.03 10.99 -10.91
C THR A 136 2.06 9.83 -10.81
N LEU A 137 1.00 9.91 -11.61
CA LEU A 137 0.05 8.86 -11.92
C LEU A 137 0.29 8.43 -13.39
N VAL A 138 -0.65 7.69 -13.99
CA VAL A 138 -0.61 7.30 -15.40
C VAL A 138 -0.92 8.47 -16.32
N ASP A 139 -0.47 8.39 -17.58
CA ASP A 139 -0.83 9.30 -18.67
C ASP A 139 -0.63 10.80 -18.36
N GLY A 140 0.47 11.12 -17.66
CA GLY A 140 0.83 12.50 -17.33
C GLY A 140 -0.02 13.14 -16.23
N TRP A 141 -0.89 12.36 -15.56
CA TRP A 141 -1.63 12.83 -14.40
C TRP A 141 -0.77 12.82 -13.14
N TYR A 142 -1.17 13.63 -12.15
CA TYR A 142 -0.57 13.74 -10.83
C TYR A 142 -1.63 13.59 -9.76
N TYR A 143 -1.24 13.14 -8.57
CA TYR A 143 -2.08 13.07 -7.38
C TYR A 143 -1.36 13.61 -6.13
N ASP A 144 -2.13 14.08 -5.14
CA ASP A 144 -1.62 14.52 -3.83
C ASP A 144 -1.28 13.29 -2.96
N SER A 145 -0.03 13.18 -2.54
CA SER A 145 0.44 12.09 -1.68
C SER A 145 0.44 12.42 -0.19
N ASN A 146 0.20 13.68 0.18
CA ASN A 146 0.16 14.15 1.56
C ASN A 146 -1.27 14.15 2.10
N LEU A 147 -1.82 12.95 2.26
CA LEU A 147 -3.19 12.71 2.69
C LEU A 147 -3.23 11.81 3.92
N SER A 148 -4.10 12.17 4.85
CA SER A 148 -4.54 11.27 5.93
C SER A 148 -5.42 10.13 5.41
N ALA A 149 -5.59 9.08 6.20
CA ALA A 149 -6.49 7.96 5.85
C ALA A 149 -7.92 8.44 5.58
N ASP A 150 -8.47 9.33 6.41
CA ASP A 150 -9.81 9.89 6.22
C ASP A 150 -9.96 10.67 4.91
N GLN A 151 -8.91 11.41 4.53
CA GLN A 151 -8.90 12.13 3.25
C GLN A 151 -8.85 11.16 2.07
N VAL A 152 -8.00 10.13 2.15
CA VAL A 152 -7.95 9.08 1.13
C VAL A 152 -9.31 8.39 1.01
N ALA A 153 -9.92 7.99 2.14
CA ALA A 153 -11.22 7.34 2.16
C ALA A 153 -12.33 8.20 1.52
N LYS A 154 -12.40 9.49 1.86
CA LYS A 154 -13.34 10.44 1.24
C LYS A 154 -13.13 10.54 -0.27
N ARG A 155 -11.88 10.68 -0.71
CA ARG A 155 -11.54 10.75 -2.15
C ARG A 155 -11.82 9.44 -2.87
N ALA A 156 -11.55 8.30 -2.24
CA ALA A 156 -11.77 6.98 -2.81
C ALA A 156 -13.27 6.69 -3.01
N ARG A 157 -14.13 7.13 -2.08
CA ARG A 157 -15.59 7.07 -2.25
C ARG A 157 -16.08 7.90 -3.44
N VAL A 158 -15.56 9.11 -3.60
CA VAL A 158 -15.89 9.95 -4.78
C VAL A 158 -15.41 9.30 -6.07
N ALA A 159 -14.17 8.80 -6.08
CA ALA A 159 -13.59 8.15 -7.25
C ALA A 159 -14.38 6.90 -7.67
N ALA A 160 -14.72 6.02 -6.73
CA ALA A 160 -15.54 4.84 -6.99
C ALA A 160 -16.91 5.22 -7.57
N ARG A 161 -17.57 6.22 -6.96
CA ARG A 161 -18.86 6.73 -7.44
C ARG A 161 -18.79 7.24 -8.89
N LEU A 162 -17.72 7.94 -9.26
CA LEU A 162 -17.54 8.40 -10.64
C LEU A 162 -17.42 7.23 -11.62
N CYS A 163 -16.78 6.13 -11.23
CA CYS A 163 -16.73 4.90 -12.04
C CYS A 163 -18.00 4.05 -11.95
N GLY A 164 -19.06 4.52 -11.28
CA GLY A 164 -20.29 3.73 -11.09
C GLY A 164 -20.13 2.53 -10.15
N LEU A 165 -19.08 2.52 -9.32
CA LEU A 165 -18.76 1.44 -8.39
C LEU A 165 -19.17 1.81 -6.96
N HIS A 166 -19.62 0.83 -6.18
CA HIS A 166 -19.89 0.99 -4.75
C HIS A 166 -18.61 0.79 -3.94
N TYR A 167 -18.13 1.87 -3.31
CA TYR A 167 -17.03 1.75 -2.37
C TYR A 167 -17.41 0.87 -1.17
N GLY A 168 -16.53 -0.04 -0.79
CA GLY A 168 -16.74 -1.02 0.29
C GLY A 168 -17.22 -2.39 -0.20
N LEU A 169 -17.95 -2.42 -1.31
CA LEU A 169 -18.46 -3.64 -1.96
C LEU A 169 -17.61 -3.99 -3.20
N ASP A 170 -17.65 -3.14 -4.22
CA ASP A 170 -17.02 -3.39 -5.53
C ASP A 170 -15.53 -3.01 -5.49
N VAL A 171 -15.20 -1.95 -4.76
CA VAL A 171 -13.81 -1.48 -4.62
C VAL A 171 -13.56 -0.88 -3.24
N LYS A 172 -12.41 -1.15 -2.61
CA LYS A 172 -12.04 -0.53 -1.33
C LYS A 172 -10.54 -0.52 -1.08
N ILE A 173 -10.10 0.43 -0.27
CA ILE A 173 -8.77 0.42 0.34
C ILE A 173 -8.91 -0.16 1.75
N VAL A 174 -8.03 -1.08 2.11
CA VAL A 174 -8.05 -1.72 3.43
C VAL A 174 -6.69 -1.62 4.12
N ASP A 175 -6.70 -1.41 5.43
CA ASP A 175 -5.57 -1.58 6.35
C ASP A 175 -5.86 -2.72 7.31
N ASN A 176 -5.00 -3.74 7.35
CA ASN A 176 -5.18 -4.89 8.26
C ASN A 176 -6.59 -5.51 8.15
N PHE A 177 -7.09 -5.62 6.92
CA PHE A 177 -8.44 -6.13 6.59
C PHE A 177 -9.61 -5.22 6.98
N ARG A 178 -9.37 -4.02 7.50
CA ARG A 178 -10.40 -3.01 7.77
C ARG A 178 -10.46 -1.99 6.65
N GLU A 179 -11.66 -1.65 6.21
CA GLU A 179 -11.87 -0.52 5.29
C GLU A 179 -11.44 0.79 5.96
N ILE A 180 -10.87 1.68 5.15
CA ILE A 180 -10.65 3.09 5.51
C ILE A 180 -11.71 3.99 4.87
#